data_AF-A0A1F8KK29-F1
#
_entry.id   AF-A0A1F8KK29-F1
#
_cell.length_a   1.000
_cell.length_b   1.000
_cell.length_c   1.000
_cell.angle_alpha   90.00
_cell.angle_beta   90.00
_cell.angle_gamma   90.00
#
_symmetry.space_group_name_H-M   'P 1'
#
loop_
_entity.id
_entity.type
_entity.pdbx_description
1 polymer ?
#
loop_
_entity_poly.entity_id
_entity_poly.type
_entity_poly.pdbx_seq_one_letter_code
_entity_poly.pdbx_strand_id
1 'polypeptide(L)'
;MNFELDFRSGIPIYVQVVEHIRHMVLRGDLEPGDQLPTVRSLALDLRVNFNTIARAYRLLDEAGIISTQQGRGTYILSLPPPEVTDELRRKSLRSLVHQHLLDASRLGAAPEEILKLLQEQVDHWKQTGSLDNPENDKQS
;
A
#
# COMPACT_ATOMS: atom_id res chain seq x y z
N MET A 1 -12.67 3.43 -13.55
CA MET A 1 -11.93 3.20 -12.29
C MET A 1 -10.70 4.08 -12.34
N ASN A 2 -10.62 5.13 -11.53
CA ASN A 2 -9.46 6.03 -11.49
C ASN A 2 -8.63 5.69 -10.25
N PHE A 3 -7.33 5.42 -10.40
CA PHE A 3 -6.43 5.13 -9.29
C PHE A 3 -5.43 6.26 -9.14
N GLU A 4 -5.32 6.80 -7.92
CA GLU A 4 -4.31 7.78 -7.58
C GLU A 4 -3.22 7.08 -6.77
N LEU A 5 -2.09 6.80 -7.43
CA LEU A 5 -0.93 6.18 -6.79
C LEU A 5 0.17 7.22 -6.61
N ASP A 6 0.68 7.31 -5.40
CA ASP A 6 1.84 8.13 -5.05
C ASP A 6 3.09 7.25 -4.93
N PHE A 7 3.89 7.23 -5.99
CA PHE A 7 5.16 6.51 -6.07
C PHE A 7 6.26 7.10 -5.19
N ARG A 8 6.08 8.31 -4.63
CA ARG A 8 7.05 9.02 -3.79
C ARG A 8 6.74 8.92 -2.30
N SER A 9 5.53 8.51 -1.92
CA SER A 9 5.06 8.40 -0.53
C SER A 9 5.86 7.45 0.38
N GLY A 10 6.75 6.61 -0.16
CA GLY A 10 7.39 5.52 0.58
C GLY A 10 6.45 4.36 0.93
N ILE A 11 5.16 4.47 0.63
CA ILE A 11 4.18 3.38 0.82
C ILE A 11 4.30 2.41 -0.37
N PRO A 12 4.44 1.10 -0.14
CA PRO A 12 4.49 0.15 -1.25
C PRO A 12 3.22 0.20 -2.12
N ILE A 13 3.40 0.20 -3.44
CA ILE A 13 2.30 0.36 -4.41
C ILE A 13 1.16 -0.65 -4.22
N TYR A 14 1.46 -1.90 -3.88
CA TYR A 14 0.40 -2.89 -3.64
C TYR A 14 -0.52 -2.50 -2.47
N VAL A 15 0.00 -1.79 -1.46
CA VAL A 15 -0.78 -1.28 -0.32
C VAL A 15 -1.69 -0.17 -0.79
N GLN A 16 -1.16 0.76 -1.59
CA GLN A 16 -1.96 1.85 -2.15
C GLN A 16 -3.11 1.33 -3.02
N VAL A 17 -2.87 0.30 -3.83
CA VAL A 17 -3.93 -0.35 -4.64
C VAL A 17 -5.00 -0.99 -3.75
N VAL A 18 -4.61 -1.68 -2.67
CA VAL A 18 -5.54 -2.27 -1.70
C VAL A 18 -6.43 -1.19 -1.06
N GLU A 19 -5.82 -0.12 -0.55
CA GLU A 19 -6.56 0.98 0.07
C GLU A 19 -7.47 1.67 -0.92
N HIS A 20 -7.02 1.88 -2.16
CA HIS A 20 -7.82 2.54 -3.19
C HIS A 20 -9.09 1.75 -3.52
N ILE A 21 -8.97 0.44 -3.74
CA ILE A 21 -10.13 -0.43 -3.99
C ILE A 21 -11.07 -0.43 -2.77
N ARG A 22 -10.51 -0.47 -1.55
CA ARG A 22 -11.32 -0.40 -0.33
C ARG A 22 -12.09 0.92 -0.23
N HIS A 23 -11.44 2.05 -0.53
CA HIS A 23 -12.08 3.36 -0.50
C HIS A 23 -13.20 3.48 -1.53
N MET A 24 -13.00 2.93 -2.74
CA MET A 24 -14.04 2.88 -3.77
C MET A 24 -15.25 2.06 -3.29
N VAL A 25 -15.02 0.92 -2.66
CA VAL A 25 -16.09 0.09 -2.07
C VAL A 25 -16.82 0.83 -0.94
N LEU A 26 -16.09 1.52 -0.04
CA LEU A 26 -16.68 2.29 1.06
C LEU A 26 -17.50 3.50 0.60
N ARG A 27 -17.12 4.12 -0.52
CA ARG A 27 -17.82 5.27 -1.11
C ARG A 27 -19.00 4.86 -1.99
N GLY A 28 -19.16 3.57 -2.27
CA GLY A 28 -20.17 3.05 -3.20
C GLY A 28 -19.78 3.20 -4.68
N ASP A 29 -18.52 3.52 -4.98
CA ASP A 29 -18.02 3.53 -6.36
C ASP A 29 -17.82 2.10 -6.92
N LEU A 30 -17.75 1.12 -6.02
CA LEU A 30 -17.69 -0.31 -6.32
C LEU A 30 -18.68 -1.06 -5.43
N GLU A 31 -19.60 -1.79 -6.04
CA GLU A 31 -20.63 -2.55 -5.34
C GLU A 31 -20.34 -4.05 -5.39
N PRO A 32 -20.84 -4.85 -4.42
CA PRO A 32 -20.81 -6.30 -4.52
C PRO A 32 -21.35 -6.81 -5.85
N GLY A 33 -20.57 -7.64 -6.54
CA GLY A 33 -20.87 -8.13 -7.88
C GLY A 33 -20.14 -7.39 -9.01
N ASP A 34 -19.57 -6.21 -8.75
CA ASP A 34 -18.79 -5.49 -9.75
C ASP A 34 -17.52 -6.25 -10.12
N GLN A 35 -17.20 -6.24 -11.42
CA GLN A 35 -16.01 -6.87 -11.94
C GLN A 35 -14.81 -5.92 -11.87
N LEU A 36 -13.75 -6.37 -11.21
CA LEU A 36 -12.47 -5.67 -11.23
C LEU A 36 -11.69 -5.96 -12.52
N PRO A 37 -10.83 -5.03 -12.96
CA PRO A 37 -9.92 -5.28 -14.07
C PRO A 37 -9.04 -6.50 -13.76
N THR A 38 -8.56 -7.17 -14.80
CA THR A 38 -7.59 -8.25 -14.62
C THR A 38 -6.29 -7.71 -14.03
N VAL A 39 -5.52 -8.57 -13.35
CA VAL A 39 -4.21 -8.20 -12.82
C VAL A 39 -3.28 -7.65 -13.92
N ARG A 40 -3.33 -8.22 -15.14
CA ARG A 40 -2.53 -7.74 -16.27
C ARG A 40 -3.01 -6.39 -16.79
N SER A 41 -4.30 -6.20 -16.97
CA SER A 41 -4.84 -4.92 -17.47
C SER A 41 -4.57 -3.80 -16.46
N LEU A 42 -4.84 -4.03 -15.18
CA LEU A 42 -4.59 -3.02 -14.16
C LEU A 42 -3.10 -2.69 -14.01
N ALA A 43 -2.21 -3.67 -14.13
CA ALA A 43 -0.77 -3.43 -14.10
C ALA A 43 -0.31 -2.55 -15.29
N LEU A 44 -0.89 -2.74 -16.47
CA LEU A 44 -0.61 -1.93 -17.65
C LEU A 44 -1.14 -0.51 -17.47
N ASP A 45 -2.39 -0.36 -17.03
CA ASP A 45 -3.04 0.94 -16.84
C ASP A 45 -2.28 1.79 -15.81
N LEU A 46 -1.85 1.17 -14.72
CA LEU A 46 -1.12 1.83 -13.64
C LEU A 46 0.39 1.90 -13.87
N ARG A 47 0.90 1.27 -14.95
CA ARG A 47 2.34 1.15 -15.26
C ARG A 47 3.17 0.60 -14.10
N VAL A 48 2.64 -0.43 -13.43
CA VAL A 48 3.27 -1.09 -12.28
C VAL A 48 3.58 -2.54 -12.59
N ASN A 49 4.45 -3.15 -11.80
CA ASN A 49 4.77 -4.56 -11.95
C ASN A 49 3.51 -5.43 -11.72
N PHE A 50 3.24 -6.37 -12.62
CA PHE A 50 2.14 -7.35 -12.49
C PHE A 50 2.13 -8.05 -11.13
N ASN A 51 3.30 -8.41 -10.60
CA ASN A 51 3.41 -9.07 -9.29
C ASN A 51 2.93 -8.17 -8.14
N THR A 52 3.05 -6.84 -8.29
CA THR A 52 2.52 -5.86 -7.34
C THR A 52 1.00 -5.88 -7.31
N ILE A 53 0.34 -5.89 -8.47
CA ILE A 53 -1.12 -6.01 -8.55
C ILE A 53 -1.58 -7.39 -8.08
N ALA A 54 -0.87 -8.45 -8.46
CA ALA A 54 -1.20 -9.81 -8.02
C ALA A 54 -1.16 -9.94 -6.49
N ARG A 55 -0.17 -9.29 -5.86
CA ARG A 55 -0.07 -9.19 -4.40
C ARG A 55 -1.24 -8.41 -3.81
N ALA A 56 -1.61 -7.26 -4.39
CA ALA A 56 -2.75 -6.47 -3.93
C ALA A 56 -4.06 -7.28 -4.00
N TYR A 57 -4.33 -7.94 -5.12
CA TYR A 57 -5.54 -8.75 -5.31
C TYR A 57 -5.59 -9.93 -4.35
N ARG A 58 -4.46 -10.60 -4.11
CA ARG A 58 -4.39 -11.67 -3.10
C ARG A 58 -4.78 -11.17 -1.71
N LEU A 59 -4.28 -10.00 -1.30
CA LEU A 59 -4.62 -9.44 0.02
C LEU A 59 -6.10 -9.06 0.13
N LEU A 60 -6.70 -8.55 -0.95
CA LEU A 60 -8.12 -8.25 -1.01
C LEU A 60 -8.99 -9.52 -0.97
N ASP A 61 -8.52 -10.60 -1.61
CA ASP A 61 -9.18 -11.91 -1.63
C ASP A 61 -9.11 -12.57 -0.25
N GLU A 62 -7.93 -12.55 0.39
CA GLU A 62 -7.73 -12.96 1.79
C GLU A 62 -8.60 -12.15 2.76
N ALA A 63 -8.86 -10.88 2.45
CA ALA A 63 -9.73 -10.00 3.24
C ALA A 63 -11.24 -10.23 3.00
N GLY A 64 -11.62 -11.09 2.06
CA GLY A 64 -13.02 -11.30 1.67
C GLY A 64 -13.67 -10.12 0.95
N ILE A 65 -12.86 -9.17 0.46
CA ILE A 65 -13.34 -7.98 -0.28
C ILE A 65 -13.61 -8.36 -1.74
N ILE A 66 -12.79 -9.25 -2.29
CA ILE A 66 -12.92 -9.72 -3.67
C ILE A 66 -12.93 -11.25 -3.72
N SER A 67 -13.39 -11.79 -4.85
CA SER A 67 -13.28 -13.20 -5.20
C SER A 67 -12.72 -13.33 -6.61
N THR A 68 -11.62 -14.07 -6.76
CA THR A 68 -11.12 -14.45 -8.09
C THR A 68 -11.69 -15.79 -8.52
N GLN A 69 -12.53 -15.79 -9.54
CA GLN A 69 -13.05 -17.00 -10.17
C GLN A 69 -12.21 -17.36 -11.40
N GLN A 70 -11.56 -18.53 -11.39
CA GLN A 70 -10.75 -18.98 -12.53
C GLN A 70 -11.55 -18.94 -13.84
N GLY A 71 -10.99 -18.26 -14.84
CA GLY A 71 -11.60 -18.11 -16.17
C GLY A 71 -12.81 -17.17 -16.24
N ARG A 72 -13.29 -16.63 -15.11
CA ARG A 72 -14.46 -15.74 -15.05
C ARG A 72 -14.15 -14.32 -14.59
N GLY A 73 -12.97 -14.10 -14.01
CA GLY A 73 -12.50 -12.78 -13.58
C GLY A 73 -12.58 -12.60 -12.06
N THR A 74 -12.41 -11.36 -11.62
CA THR A 74 -12.33 -10.99 -10.21
C THR A 74 -13.48 -10.05 -9.87
N TYR A 75 -14.20 -10.32 -8.78
CA TYR A 75 -15.44 -9.62 -8.43
C TYR A 75 -15.42 -9.12 -6.99
N ILE A 76 -16.10 -8.00 -6.70
CA ILE A 76 -16.30 -7.52 -5.33
C ILE A 76 -17.29 -8.44 -4.60
N LEU A 77 -16.95 -8.86 -3.38
CA LEU A 77 -17.80 -9.70 -2.52
C LEU A 77 -18.55 -8.90 -1.46
N SER A 78 -17.85 -8.03 -0.72
CA SER A 78 -18.42 -7.35 0.44
C SER A 78 -17.63 -6.12 0.88
N LEU A 79 -18.27 -5.24 1.67
CA LEU A 79 -17.56 -4.21 2.44
C LEU A 79 -16.77 -4.89 3.57
N PRO A 80 -15.45 -4.63 3.71
CA PRO A 80 -14.67 -5.27 4.76
C PRO A 80 -15.09 -4.80 6.16
N PRO A 81 -15.07 -5.71 7.17
CA PRO A 81 -15.13 -5.31 8.56
C PRO A 81 -13.93 -4.42 8.94
N PRO A 82 -14.11 -3.44 9.84
CA PRO A 82 -13.01 -2.59 10.32
C PRO A 82 -11.84 -3.39 10.92
N GLU A 83 -12.08 -4.53 11.56
CA GLU A 83 -11.01 -5.29 12.23
C GLU A 83 -10.02 -5.94 11.24
N VAL A 84 -10.53 -6.46 10.12
CA VAL A 84 -9.71 -7.04 9.04
C VAL A 84 -8.83 -5.97 8.40
N THR A 85 -9.33 -4.74 8.36
CA THR A 85 -8.62 -3.57 7.81
C THR A 85 -7.40 -3.20 8.65
N ASP A 86 -7.53 -3.19 9.98
CA ASP A 86 -6.45 -2.86 10.90
C ASP A 86 -5.34 -3.92 10.93
N GLU A 87 -5.69 -5.20 10.85
CA GLU A 87 -4.71 -6.29 10.87
C GLU A 87 -3.83 -6.27 9.60
N LEU A 88 -4.45 -6.10 8.42
CA LEU A 88 -3.73 -5.99 7.15
C LEU A 88 -2.84 -4.76 7.10
N ARG A 89 -3.34 -3.61 7.57
CA ARG A 89 -2.54 -2.38 7.70
C ARG A 89 -1.32 -2.62 8.59
N ARG A 90 -1.51 -3.27 9.74
CA ARG A 90 -0.44 -3.57 10.70
C ARG A 90 0.61 -4.53 10.13
N LYS A 91 0.18 -5.57 9.40
CA LYS A 91 1.07 -6.52 8.71
C LYS A 91 1.90 -5.83 7.64
N SER A 92 1.28 -4.96 6.84
CA SER A 92 1.97 -4.15 5.82
C SER A 92 2.99 -3.19 6.43
N LEU A 93 2.62 -2.48 7.50
CA LEU A 93 3.53 -1.57 8.22
C LEU A 93 4.75 -2.32 8.76
N ARG A 94 4.55 -3.49 9.38
CA ARG A 94 5.66 -4.34 9.85
C ARG A 94 6.58 -4.75 8.71
N SER A 95 6.02 -5.15 7.57
CA SER A 95 6.82 -5.52 6.40
C SER A 95 7.66 -4.36 5.88
N LEU A 96 7.10 -3.15 5.86
CA LEU A 96 7.79 -1.93 5.41
C LEU A 96 8.97 -1.61 6.34
N VAL A 97 8.69 -1.52 7.64
CA VAL A 97 9.71 -1.27 8.67
C VAL A 97 10.82 -2.32 8.57
N HIS A 98 10.47 -3.60 8.45
CA HIS A 98 11.45 -4.66 8.34
C HIS A 98 12.38 -4.52 7.12
N GLN A 99 11.84 -4.15 5.95
CA GLN A 99 12.68 -3.91 4.76
C GLN A 99 13.65 -2.74 4.97
N HIS A 100 13.18 -1.63 5.53
CA HIS A 100 14.06 -0.48 5.80
C HIS A 100 15.13 -0.77 6.84
N LEU A 101 14.81 -1.56 7.87
CA LEU A 101 15.80 -2.00 8.86
C LEU A 101 16.88 -2.89 8.21
N LEU A 102 16.51 -3.75 7.26
CA LEU A 102 17.49 -4.55 6.51
C LEU A 102 18.42 -3.67 5.66
N ASP A 103 17.87 -2.67 4.98
CA ASP A 103 18.67 -1.76 4.15
C ASP A 103 19.62 -0.91 5.01
N ALA A 104 19.15 -0.40 6.15
CA ALA A 104 19.98 0.32 7.10
C ALA A 104 21.09 -0.57 7.71
N SER A 105 20.77 -1.82 8.04
CA SER A 105 21.76 -2.80 8.53
C SER A 105 22.86 -3.07 7.49
N ARG A 106 22.54 -3.12 6.19
CA ARG A 106 23.53 -3.28 5.11
C ARG A 106 24.49 -2.11 4.99
N LEU A 107 24.10 -0.92 5.45
CA LEU A 107 24.95 0.26 5.52
C LEU A 107 25.86 0.26 6.76
N GLY A 108 25.75 -0.75 7.63
CA GLY A 108 26.52 -0.85 8.87
C GLY A 108 25.97 0.03 10.00
N ALA A 109 24.76 0.56 9.85
CA ALA A 109 24.13 1.38 10.89
C ALA A 109 23.79 0.54 12.12
N ALA A 110 24.11 1.08 13.30
CA ALA A 110 23.75 0.45 14.55
C ALA A 110 22.23 0.60 14.82
N PRO A 111 21.57 -0.37 15.48
CA PRO A 111 20.15 -0.26 15.82
C PRO A 111 19.79 1.04 16.54
N GLU A 112 20.65 1.52 17.43
CA GLU A 112 20.46 2.75 18.20
C GLU A 112 20.47 4.00 17.31
N GLU A 113 21.36 4.03 16.30
CA GLU A 113 21.43 5.11 15.31
C GLU A 113 20.16 5.15 14.45
N ILE A 114 19.68 3.98 14.00
CA ILE A 114 18.46 3.86 13.20
C ILE A 114 17.24 4.33 14.00
N LEU A 115 17.13 3.92 15.27
CA LEU A 115 16.04 4.35 16.15
C LEU A 115 16.05 5.86 16.37
N LYS A 116 17.24 6.44 16.57
CA LYS A 116 17.39 7.89 16.73
C LYS A 116 16.93 8.65 15.49
N LEU A 117 17.40 8.25 14.30
CA LEU A 117 17.01 8.87 13.03
C LEU A 117 15.51 8.72 12.76
N LEU A 118 14.93 7.55 13.00
CA LEU A 118 13.48 7.33 12.87
C LEU A 118 12.70 8.24 13.83
N GLN A 119 13.15 8.38 15.07
CA GLN A 119 12.51 9.24 16.06
C GLN A 119 12.55 10.71 15.63
N GLU A 120 13.70 11.19 15.16
CA GLU A 120 13.87 12.55 14.64
C GLU A 120 12.92 12.83 13.47
N GLN A 121 12.82 11.90 12.51
CA GLN A 121 11.92 12.02 11.36
C GLN A 121 10.44 12.00 11.77
N VAL A 122 10.05 11.12 12.70
CA VAL A 122 8.67 11.05 13.21
C VAL A 122 8.31 12.32 13.97
N ASP A 123 9.22 12.86 14.78
CA ASP A 123 8.95 14.09 15.53
C ASP A 123 8.91 15.32 14.63
N HIS A 124 9.73 15.36 13.57
CA HIS A 124 9.61 16.35 12.50
C HIS A 124 8.22 16.28 11.86
N TRP A 125 7.79 15.09 11.44
CA TRP A 125 6.47 14.89 10.83
C TRP A 125 5.31 15.32 11.73
N LYS A 126 5.38 15.02 13.04
CA LYS A 126 4.36 15.50 14.01
C LYS A 126 4.28 17.03 14.09
N GLN A 127 5.40 17.73 13.89
CA GLN A 127 5.48 19.19 14.00
C GLN A 127 5.08 19.89 12.70
N THR A 128 5.46 19.35 11.54
CA THR A 128 5.25 19.98 10.24
C THR A 128 4.03 19.44 9.49
N GLY A 129 3.54 18.25 9.86
CA GLY A 129 2.51 17.52 9.12
C GLY A 129 3.00 16.91 7.80
N SER A 130 4.28 17.09 7.43
CA SER A 130 4.88 16.54 6.21
C SER A 130 6.07 15.62 6.51
N LEU A 131 6.26 14.61 5.66
CA LEU A 131 7.40 13.68 5.66
C LEU A 131 8.49 14.12 4.65
N ASP A 132 8.40 15.34 4.11
CA ASP A 132 9.35 15.82 3.11
C ASP A 132 10.77 15.91 3.67
N ASN A 133 11.72 15.31 2.94
CA ASN A 133 13.13 15.36 3.28
C ASN A 133 13.69 16.76 2.93
N PRO A 134 14.25 17.53 3.89
CA PRO A 134 14.79 18.87 3.63
C PRO A 134 15.96 18.91 2.61
N GLU A 135 16.51 17.76 2.24
CA GLU A 135 17.54 17.66 1.18
C GLU A 135 16.98 17.72 -0.25
N ASN A 136 15.69 17.41 -0.46
CA ASN A 136 15.07 17.48 -1.80
C ASN A 136 14.84 18.93 -2.29
N ASP A 137 14.86 19.91 -1.39
CA ASP A 137 14.60 21.32 -1.70
C ASP A 137 15.84 22.07 -2.22
N LYS A 138 17.04 21.46 -2.16
CA LYS A 138 18.31 22.09 -2.55
C LYS A 138 18.80 21.76 -3.97
N GLN A 139 18.00 21.05 -4.77
CA GLN A 139 18.37 20.63 -6.13
C GLN A 139 17.42 21.14 -7.24
N SER A 140 16.53 22.09 -6.96
CA SER A 140 15.76 22.82 -7.98
C SER A 140 16.38 24.16 -8.34
#